data_AF-X1V0I8-F1
#
_entry.id   AF-X1V0I8-F1
#
_cell.length_a   1.000
_cell.length_b   1.000
_cell.length_c   1.000
_cell.angle_alpha   90.00
_cell.angle_beta   90.00
_cell.angle_gamma   90.00
#
_symmetry.space_group_name_H-M   'P 1'
#
loop_
_entity.id
_entity.type
_entity.pdbx_description
1 polymer ?
#
loop_
_entity_poly.entity_id
_entity_poly.type
_entity_poly.pdbx_seq_one_letter_code
_entity_poly.pdbx_strand_id
1 'polypeptide(L)' 'AVNTIDEGMEVLTEAEAGQRGEDESYPIGSINYLVDRRLKEMAEGLKSFYAEAETK' A
#
# COMPACT_ATOMS: atom_id res chain seq x y z
N ALA A 1 -1.01 -10.55 23.74
CA ALA A 1 0.26 -9.98 23.24
C ALA A 1 0.31 -10.24 21.74
N VAL A 2 0.81 -9.29 20.95
CA VAL A 2 1.02 -9.45 19.49
C VAL A 2 2.49 -9.70 19.19
N ASN A 3 2.78 -10.47 18.15
CA ASN A 3 4.13 -10.93 17.79
C ASN A 3 4.69 -10.22 16.55
N THR A 4 3.81 -9.65 15.73
CA THR A 4 4.17 -9.01 14.46
C THR A 4 3.51 -7.64 14.33
N ILE A 5 4.06 -6.81 13.45
CA ILE A 5 3.47 -5.50 13.12
C ILE A 5 2.07 -5.69 12.52
N ASP A 6 1.91 -6.66 11.62
CA ASP A 6 0.62 -6.96 10.98
C ASP A 6 -0.45 -7.32 12.02
N GLU A 7 -0.14 -8.19 12.98
CA GLU A 7 -1.05 -8.50 14.09
C GLU A 7 -1.44 -7.24 14.90
N GLY A 8 -0.46 -6.35 15.14
CA GLY A 8 -0.73 -5.07 15.81
C GLY A 8 -1.66 -4.16 15.00
N MET A 9 -1.49 -4.11 13.67
CA MET A 9 -2.34 -3.32 12.79
C MET A 9 -3.78 -3.86 12.74
N GLU A 10 -3.95 -5.17 12.67
CA GLU A 10 -5.27 -5.81 12.65
C GLU A 10 -6.06 -5.49 13.93
N VAL A 11 -5.40 -5.54 15.09
CA VAL A 11 -6.02 -5.20 16.38
C VAL A 11 -6.45 -3.73 16.45
N LEU A 12 -5.67 -2.81 15.89
CA LEU A 12 -5.96 -1.37 15.98
C LEU A 12 -7.00 -0.89 14.96
N THR A 13 -7.14 -1.59 13.84
CA THR A 13 -7.94 -1.14 12.70
C THR A 13 -9.18 -2.00 12.46
N GLU A 14 -9.26 -3.18 13.09
CA GLU A 14 -10.30 -4.19 12.87
C GLU A 14 -10.39 -4.64 11.40
N ALA A 15 -9.31 -4.49 10.64
CA ALA A 15 -9.19 -4.88 9.24
C ALA A 15 -8.03 -5.85 9.04
N GLU A 16 -8.16 -6.79 8.11
CA GLU A 16 -7.08 -7.74 7.79
C GLU A 16 -5.86 -7.02 7.20
N ALA A 17 -4.66 -7.37 7.66
CA ALA A 17 -3.41 -6.82 7.12
C ALA A 17 -3.24 -7.25 5.66
N GLY A 18 -3.51 -8.54 5.40
CA GLY A 18 -3.39 -9.20 4.09
C GLY A 18 -1.95 -9.54 3.75
N GLN A 19 -1.67 -10.83 3.55
CA GLN A 19 -0.34 -11.34 3.20
C GLN A 19 -0.07 -11.19 1.70
N ARG A 20 1.20 -11.06 1.33
CA ARG A 20 1.60 -11.00 -0.08
C ARG A 20 1.43 -12.39 -0.72
N GLY A 21 0.69 -12.44 -1.83
CA GLY A 21 0.49 -13.64 -2.64
C GLY A 21 1.70 -14.01 -3.49
N GLU A 22 1.62 -15.17 -4.16
CA GLU A 22 2.67 -15.67 -5.05
C GLU A 22 2.88 -14.79 -6.30
N ASP A 23 1.84 -14.05 -6.70
CA ASP A 23 1.86 -13.06 -7.78
C ASP A 23 2.34 -11.68 -7.32
N GLU A 24 2.94 -11.62 -6.13
CA GLU A 24 3.38 -10.40 -5.45
C GLU A 24 2.27 -9.39 -5.14
N SER A 25 0.99 -9.77 -5.26
CA SER A 25 -0.16 -8.92 -4.95
C SER A 25 -0.62 -9.05 -3.49
N TYR A 26 -1.49 -8.16 -3.05
CA TYR A 26 -2.15 -8.22 -1.74
C TYR A 26 -3.67 -8.40 -1.92
N PRO A 27 -4.35 -9.11 -0.99
CA PRO A 27 -5.80 -9.28 -1.03
C PRO A 27 -6.53 -7.95 -1.10
N ILE A 28 -7.49 -7.85 -2.03
CA ILE A 28 -8.24 -6.61 -2.25
C ILE A 28 -8.95 -6.21 -0.96
N GLY A 29 -8.76 -4.95 -0.57
CA GLY A 29 -9.37 -4.37 0.62
C GLY A 29 -8.59 -4.58 1.92
N SER A 30 -7.50 -5.36 1.91
CA SER A 30 -6.60 -5.45 3.06
C SER A 30 -5.82 -4.15 3.27
N ILE A 31 -5.27 -3.97 4.47
CA ILE A 31 -4.44 -2.80 4.78
C ILE A 31 -3.25 -2.71 3.80
N ASN A 32 -2.53 -3.81 3.60
CA ASN A 32 -1.37 -3.83 2.72
C ASN A 32 -1.73 -3.55 1.25
N TYR A 33 -2.91 -3.99 0.79
CA TYR A 33 -3.43 -3.62 -0.53
C TYR A 33 -3.68 -2.11 -0.64
N LEU A 34 -4.30 -1.50 0.38
CA LEU A 34 -4.57 -0.05 0.39
C LEU A 34 -3.29 0.78 0.44
N VAL A 35 -2.29 0.32 1.20
CA VAL A 35 -0.96 0.93 1.26
C VAL A 35 -0.26 0.85 -0.10
N ASP A 36 -0.20 -0.34 -0.71
CA ASP A 36 0.40 -0.54 -2.03
C ASP A 36 -0.22 0.36 -3.09
N ARG A 37 -1.56 0.43 -3.11
CA ARG A 37 -2.29 1.32 -4.02
C ARG A 37 -1.92 2.79 -3.79
N ARG A 38 -1.90 3.25 -2.54
CA ARG A 38 -1.58 4.64 -2.20
C ARG A 38 -0.14 5.01 -2.62
N LEU A 39 0.81 4.10 -2.43
CA LEU A 39 2.20 4.30 -2.85
C LEU A 39 2.33 4.40 -4.37
N LYS A 40 1.61 3.57 -5.12
CA LYS A 40 1.54 3.64 -6.59
C LYS A 40 0.98 4.98 -7.07
N GLU A 41 -0.13 5.44 -6.48
CA GLU A 41 -0.71 6.75 -6.79
C GLU A 41 0.27 7.90 -6.51
N MET A 42 1.03 7.84 -5.41
CA MET A 42 2.06 8.84 -5.11
C MET A 42 3.20 8.82 -6.12
N ALA A 43 3.65 7.63 -6.54
CA ALA A 43 4.69 7.49 -7.55
C ALA A 43 4.24 8.02 -8.92
N GLU A 44 3.00 7.75 -9.32
CA GLU A 44 2.41 8.29 -10.53
C GLU A 44 2.30 9.83 -10.49
N GLY A 45 1.89 10.38 -9.35
CA GLY A 45 1.84 11.82 -9.13
C GLY A 45 3.23 12.47 -9.26
N LEU A 46 4.26 11.88 -8.64
CA LEU A 46 5.64 12.36 -8.77
C LEU A 46 6.13 12.29 -10.21
N LYS A 47 5.90 11.17 -10.91
CA LYS A 47 6.28 11.02 -12.32
C LYS A 47 5.63 12.08 -13.20
N SER A 48 4.35 12.36 -12.98
CA SER A 48 3.59 13.37 -13.73
C SER A 48 4.14 14.77 -13.46
N PHE A 49 4.43 15.10 -12.20
CA PHE A 49 5.01 16.38 -11.81
C PHE A 49 6.35 16.65 -12.51
N TYR A 50 7.24 15.67 -12.59
CA TYR A 50 8.51 15.81 -13.32
C TYR A 50 8.32 15.89 -14.84
N ALA A 51 7.40 15.11 -15.41
CA ALA A 51 7.12 15.16 -16.84
C ALA A 51 6.58 16.54 -17.28
N GLU A 52 5.71 17.15 -16.47
CA GLU A 52 5.20 18.51 -16.70
C GLU A 52 6.29 19.59 -16.54
N ALA A 53 7.28 19.36 -15.67
CA ALA A 53 8.41 20.27 -15.47
C ALA A 53 9.40 20.24 -16.64
N GLU A 54 9.57 19.09 -17.33
CA GLU A 54 10.44 18.97 -18.51
C GLU A 54 9.80 19.50 -19.81
N THR A 55 8.47 19.65 -19.85
CA THR A 55 7.76 20.17 -21.04
C THR A 55 7.56 21.69 -21.04
N LYS A 56 7.95 22.38 -19.97
CA LYS A 56 7.93 23.85 -19.84
C LYS A 56 9.32 24.46 -20.02
#